data_AF-A0A6J6WRS3-F1
#
_entry.id   AF-A0A6J6WRS3-F1
#
_cell.length_a   1.000
_cell.length_b   1.000
_cell.length_c   1.000
_cell.angle_alpha   90.00
_cell.angle_beta   90.00
_cell.angle_gamma   90.00
#
_symmetry.space_group_name_H-M   'P 1'
#
loop_
_entity.id
_entity.type
_entity.pdbx_description
1 polymer ?
#
loop_
_entity_poly.entity_id
_entity_poly.type
_entity_poly.pdbx_seq_one_letter_code
_entity_poly.pdbx_strand_id
1 'polypeptide(L)'
;MWAELKELSPSPEVMAEGRMVAAGSLSDRGELKDAIELMLKVAAIPRRVHEYHLKQWYVLGDLYDKAGNVQKAREFFQRVALHDKEYADVSERLASY
;
A
#
# COMPACT_ATOMS: atom_id res chain seq x y z
N MET A 1 33.72 -3.29 0.24
CA MET A 1 33.30 -2.33 -0.80
C MET A 1 31.93 -2.61 -1.43
N TRP A 2 31.63 -3.81 -1.96
CA TRP A 2 30.26 -4.11 -2.46
C TRP A 2 29.23 -4.47 -1.37
N ALA A 3 29.66 -5.07 -0.26
CA ALA A 3 28.78 -5.40 0.86
C ALA A 3 28.34 -4.14 1.64
N GLU A 4 29.27 -3.21 1.88
CA GLU A 4 29.04 -1.94 2.56
C GLU A 4 28.07 -1.01 1.79
N LEU A 5 28.11 -1.02 0.44
CA LEU A 5 27.14 -0.29 -0.39
C LEU A 5 25.71 -0.84 -0.29
N LYS A 6 25.55 -2.14 -0.04
CA LYS A 6 24.24 -2.78 0.15
C LYS A 6 23.66 -2.49 1.54
N GLU A 7 24.51 -2.40 2.56
CA GLU A 7 24.12 -2.02 3.93
C GLU A 7 23.66 -0.56 4.03
N LEU A 8 24.13 0.31 3.14
CA LEU A 8 23.67 1.71 3.05
C LEU A 8 22.30 1.86 2.39
N SER A 9 21.81 0.83 1.68
CA SER A 9 20.49 0.88 1.04
C SER A 9 19.40 0.62 2.08
N PRO A 10 18.39 1.51 2.25
CA PRO A 10 17.35 1.30 3.24
C PRO A 10 16.62 -0.04 3.03
N SER A 11 16.19 -0.66 4.13
CA SER A 11 15.47 -1.94 4.06
C SER A 11 14.17 -1.79 3.24
N PRO A 12 13.64 -2.88 2.64
CA PRO A 12 12.37 -2.83 1.91
C PRO A 12 11.20 -2.26 2.73
N GLU A 13 11.21 -2.50 4.04
CA GLU A 13 10.23 -1.98 4.99
C GLU A 13 10.36 -0.46 5.18
N VAL A 14 11.57 0.06 5.42
CA VAL A 14 11.82 1.51 5.50
C VAL A 14 11.44 2.21 4.20
N MET A 15 11.76 1.58 3.06
CA MET A 15 11.36 2.11 1.75
C MET A 15 9.83 2.12 1.56
N ALA A 16 9.13 1.12 2.08
CA ALA A 16 7.67 1.06 2.04
C ALA A 16 7.04 2.16 2.90
N GLU A 17 7.53 2.34 4.14
CA GLU A 17 7.08 3.40 5.04
C GLU A 17 7.29 4.78 4.42
N GLY A 18 8.48 5.06 3.87
CA GLY A 18 8.77 6.33 3.20
C GLY A 18 7.81 6.64 2.05
N ARG A 19 7.47 5.63 1.22
CA ARG A 19 6.47 5.79 0.15
C ARG A 19 5.07 6.05 0.71
N MET A 20 4.66 5.33 1.75
CA MET A 20 3.35 5.50 2.37
C MET A 20 3.18 6.89 2.98
N VAL A 21 4.21 7.39 3.68
CA VAL A 21 4.22 8.76 4.25
C VAL A 21 4.14 9.80 3.13
N ALA A 22 4.92 9.64 2.06
CA ALA A 22 4.86 10.54 0.91
C ALA A 22 3.48 10.51 0.21
N ALA A 23 2.90 9.32 0.03
CA ALA A 23 1.56 9.17 -0.54
C ALA A 23 0.48 9.79 0.35
N GLY A 24 0.59 9.64 1.68
CA GLY A 24 -0.27 10.30 2.65
C GLY A 24 -0.21 11.82 2.53
N SER A 25 1.00 12.38 2.47
CA SER A 25 1.18 13.82 2.27
C SER A 25 0.57 14.34 0.95
N LEU A 26 0.66 13.57 -0.15
CA LEU A 26 0.00 13.91 -1.42
C LEU A 26 -1.52 13.87 -1.26
N SER A 27 -2.05 12.81 -0.64
CA SER A 27 -3.49 12.68 -0.36
C SER A 27 -4.02 13.84 0.48
N ASP A 28 -3.29 14.28 1.50
CA ASP A 28 -3.72 15.35 2.41
C ASP A 28 -3.78 16.72 1.70
N ARG A 29 -3.00 16.89 0.62
CA ARG A 29 -3.06 18.07 -0.26
C ARG A 29 -4.14 17.97 -1.35
N GLY A 30 -4.91 16.89 -1.38
CA GLY A 30 -5.91 16.61 -2.41
C GLY A 30 -5.33 16.05 -3.71
N GLU A 31 -4.03 15.77 -3.76
CA GLU A 31 -3.33 15.20 -4.93
C GLU A 31 -3.49 13.66 -4.95
N LEU A 32 -4.74 13.18 -4.88
CA LEU A 32 -5.07 11.75 -4.79
C LEU A 32 -4.51 10.94 -5.97
N LYS A 33 -4.53 11.51 -7.18
CA LYS A 33 -4.00 10.85 -8.38
C LYS A 33 -2.50 10.55 -8.21
N ASP A 34 -1.73 11.53 -7.75
CA ASP A 34 -0.28 11.39 -7.61
C ASP A 34 0.09 10.45 -6.46
N ALA A 35 -0.70 10.45 -5.37
CA ALA A 35 -0.58 9.48 -4.29
C ALA A 35 -0.77 8.04 -4.79
N ILE A 36 -1.81 7.81 -5.60
CA ILE A 36 -2.09 6.50 -6.20
C ILE A 36 -0.96 6.10 -7.16
N GLU A 37 -0.54 7.00 -8.05
CA GLU A 37 0.54 6.73 -9.01
C GLU A 37 1.87 6.40 -8.32
N LEU A 38 2.19 7.06 -7.21
CA LEU A 38 3.36 6.74 -6.39
C LEU A 38 3.30 5.31 -5.84
N MET A 39 2.15 4.92 -5.28
CA MET A 39 1.98 3.62 -4.64
C MET A 39 1.82 2.47 -5.66
N LEU A 40 1.27 2.72 -6.84
CA LEU A 40 1.11 1.71 -7.89
C LEU A 40 2.44 1.14 -8.38
N LYS A 41 3.55 1.90 -8.28
CA LYS A 41 4.90 1.46 -8.65
C LYS A 41 5.35 0.20 -7.90
N VAL A 42 4.72 -0.11 -6.78
CA VAL A 42 5.07 -1.22 -5.88
C VAL A 42 3.87 -2.11 -5.57
N ALA A 43 2.81 -2.05 -6.38
CA ALA A 43 1.57 -2.79 -6.15
C ALA A 43 1.62 -4.27 -6.59
N ALA A 44 2.67 -4.70 -7.28
CA ALA A 44 2.81 -6.06 -7.79
C ALA A 44 2.79 -7.11 -6.66
N ILE A 45 2.26 -8.30 -6.94
CA ILE A 45 2.26 -9.40 -5.98
C ILE A 45 3.62 -10.10 -6.04
N PRO A 46 4.42 -10.06 -4.95
CA PRO A 46 5.73 -10.70 -4.92
C PRO A 46 5.61 -12.22 -4.76
N ARG A 47 6.69 -12.95 -5.05
CA ARG A 47 6.75 -14.40 -4.78
C ARG A 47 6.57 -14.74 -3.29
N ARG A 48 7.07 -13.88 -2.40
CA ARG A 48 6.89 -14.01 -0.96
C ARG A 48 6.30 -12.70 -0.44
N VAL A 49 5.09 -12.79 0.07
CA VAL A 49 4.39 -11.67 0.70
C VAL A 49 4.94 -11.44 2.10
N HIS A 50 5.07 -10.19 2.49
CA HIS A 50 5.57 -9.72 3.79
C HIS A 50 4.60 -8.65 4.28
N GLU A 51 4.61 -8.35 5.57
CA GLU A 51 3.68 -7.41 6.21
C GLU A 51 3.66 -6.02 5.54
N TYR A 52 4.82 -5.48 5.15
CA TYR A 52 4.87 -4.19 4.45
C TYR A 52 4.19 -4.20 3.07
N HIS A 53 3.97 -5.36 2.43
CA HIS A 53 3.15 -5.46 1.22
C HIS A 53 1.67 -5.31 1.56
N LEU A 54 1.20 -5.91 2.65
CA LEU A 54 -0.17 -5.75 3.14
C LEU A 54 -0.44 -4.28 3.48
N LYS A 55 0.49 -3.63 4.20
CA LYS A 55 0.47 -2.18 4.47
C LYS A 55 0.30 -1.35 3.18
N GLN A 56 1.12 -1.62 2.16
CA GLN A 56 1.07 -0.87 0.90
C GLN A 56 -0.22 -1.12 0.09
N TRP A 57 -0.73 -2.36 0.06
CA TRP A 57 -2.00 -2.66 -0.60
C TRP A 57 -3.19 -2.06 0.13
N TYR A 58 -3.17 -2.08 1.46
CA TYR A 58 -4.20 -1.43 2.27
C TYR A 58 -4.24 0.08 1.98
N VAL A 59 -3.08 0.76 1.94
CA VAL A 59 -2.98 2.17 1.55
C VAL A 59 -3.53 2.42 0.13
N LEU A 60 -3.24 1.55 -0.84
CA LEU A 60 -3.84 1.67 -2.17
C LEU A 60 -5.37 1.53 -2.13
N GLY A 61 -5.90 0.60 -1.33
CA GLY A 61 -7.33 0.46 -1.08
C GLY A 61 -7.94 1.76 -0.57
N ASP A 62 -7.37 2.31 0.49
CA ASP A 62 -7.80 3.59 1.08
C ASP A 62 -7.74 4.77 0.09
N LEU A 63 -6.65 4.87 -0.68
CA LEU A 63 -6.50 5.95 -1.66
C LEU A 63 -7.55 5.85 -2.78
N TYR A 64 -7.85 4.65 -3.25
CA TYR A 64 -8.90 4.44 -4.25
C TYR A 64 -10.30 4.69 -3.68
N ASP A 65 -10.54 4.31 -2.42
CA ASP A 65 -11.80 4.56 -1.72
C ASP A 65 -12.05 6.07 -1.58
N LYS A 66 -11.04 6.82 -1.13
CA LYS A 66 -11.06 8.30 -1.08
C LYS A 66 -11.27 8.94 -2.45
N ALA A 67 -10.72 8.35 -3.51
CA ALA A 67 -10.92 8.81 -4.88
C ALA A 67 -12.29 8.41 -5.47
N GLY A 68 -13.15 7.72 -4.72
CA GLY A 68 -14.46 7.24 -5.16
C GLY A 68 -14.41 6.04 -6.11
N ASN A 69 -13.24 5.44 -6.32
CA ASN A 69 -13.08 4.24 -7.14
C ASN A 69 -13.28 2.98 -6.30
N VAL A 70 -14.53 2.74 -5.94
CA VAL A 70 -14.97 1.62 -5.08
C VAL A 70 -14.49 0.26 -5.62
N GLN A 71 -14.55 0.05 -6.94
CA GLN A 71 -14.12 -1.20 -7.55
C GLN A 71 -12.64 -1.48 -7.28
N LYS A 72 -11.76 -0.48 -7.47
CA LYS A 72 -10.33 -0.63 -7.19
C LYS A 72 -10.03 -0.75 -5.70
N ALA A 73 -10.73 0.02 -4.87
CA ALA A 73 -10.61 -0.08 -3.42
C ALA A 73 -10.87 -1.52 -2.95
N ARG A 74 -12.01 -2.09 -3.37
CA ARG A 74 -12.39 -3.48 -3.08
C ARG A 74 -11.35 -4.49 -3.57
N GLU A 75 -10.81 -4.34 -4.79
CA GLU A 75 -9.76 -5.23 -5.31
C GLU A 75 -8.52 -5.26 -4.39
N PHE A 76 -8.09 -4.11 -3.89
CA PHE A 76 -6.93 -4.03 -3.01
C PHE A 76 -7.22 -4.55 -1.60
N PHE A 77 -8.38 -4.25 -1.03
CA PHE A 77 -8.78 -4.82 0.26
C PHE A 77 -8.95 -6.33 0.19
N GLN A 78 -9.55 -6.87 -0.88
CA GLN A 78 -9.62 -8.32 -1.09
C GLN A 78 -8.23 -8.96 -1.15
N ARG A 79 -7.27 -8.27 -1.78
CA ARG A 79 -5.88 -8.75 -1.82
C ARG A 79 -5.25 -8.82 -0.44
N VAL A 80 -5.49 -7.83 0.42
CA VAL A 80 -5.03 -7.85 1.82
C VAL A 80 -5.69 -9.02 2.56
N ALA A 81 -7.03 -9.12 2.51
CA ALA A 81 -7.81 -10.14 3.19
C ALA A 81 -7.47 -11.59 2.76
N LEU A 82 -7.02 -11.79 1.52
CA LEU A 82 -6.54 -13.09 1.03
C LEU A 82 -5.32 -13.59 1.82
N HIS A 83 -4.48 -12.68 2.31
CA HIS A 83 -3.28 -13.00 3.08
C HIS A 83 -3.51 -12.91 4.58
N ASP A 84 -4.26 -11.90 5.03
CA ASP A 84 -4.63 -11.71 6.42
C ASP A 84 -5.97 -10.96 6.49
N LYS A 85 -7.02 -11.70 6.86
CA LYS A 85 -8.40 -11.18 6.99
C LYS A 85 -8.59 -10.29 8.22
N GLU A 86 -7.69 -10.39 9.20
CA GLU A 86 -7.74 -9.61 10.45
C GLU A 86 -6.80 -8.40 10.39
N TYR A 87 -6.18 -8.18 9.23
CA TYR A 87 -5.32 -7.03 9.01
C TYR A 87 -6.14 -5.73 9.02
N ALA A 88 -5.86 -4.86 10.00
CA ALA A 88 -6.57 -3.61 10.22
C ALA A 88 -8.09 -3.84 10.29
N ASP A 89 -8.88 -3.11 9.50
CA ASP A 89 -10.33 -3.22 9.39
C ASP A 89 -10.77 -3.77 8.02
N VAL A 90 -9.90 -4.54 7.34
CA VAL A 90 -10.14 -4.99 5.95
C VAL A 90 -11.45 -5.78 5.80
N SER A 91 -11.82 -6.55 6.83
CA SER A 91 -13.06 -7.32 6.83
C SER A 91 -14.29 -6.40 6.91
N GLU A 92 -14.25 -5.38 7.76
CA GLU A 92 -15.30 -4.36 7.86
C GLU A 92 -15.42 -3.53 6.57
N ARG A 93 -14.28 -3.09 6.01
CA ARG A 93 -14.26 -2.35 4.74
C ARG A 93 -14.92 -3.16 3.62
N LEU A 94 -14.59 -4.45 3.52
CA LEU A 94 -15.16 -5.33 2.50
C LEU A 94 -16.66 -5.62 2.69
N ALA A 95 -17.16 -5.63 3.93
CA ALA A 95 -18.57 -5.79 4.22
C ALA A 95 -19.41 -4.54 3.90
N SER A 96 -18.75 -3.37 3.76
CA SER A 96 -19.39 -2.09 3.47
C SER A 96 -19.59 -1.81 1.97
N TYR A 97 -19.04 -2.66 1.10
CA TYR A 97 -19.19 -2.60 -0.37
C TYR A 97 -20.28 -3.55 -0.86
#